data_AF-A0A3N6NGU8-F1
#
_entry.id   AF-A0A3N6NGU8-F1
#
_cell.length_a   1.000
_cell.length_b   1.000
_cell.length_c   1.000
_cell.angle_alpha   90.00
_cell.angle_beta   90.00
_cell.angle_gamma   90.00
#
_symmetry.space_group_name_H-M   'P 1'
#
loop_
_entity.id
_entity.type
_entity.pdbx_description
1 polymer ?
#
loop_
_entity_poly.entity_id
_entity_poly.type
_entity_poly.pdbx_seq_one_letter_code
_entity_poly.pdbx_strand_id
1 'polypeptide(L)'
;MDAPQQTPAPILGSKEALEMRVRAAERAHDQETVFGKSANDAAVKSGEEALRAMILINGGSSVAMLAFIGTMASKDLVAPTQLDIISAPLICFAGGLVAAMIATAGAYFTNLMIAGSSNRKQREYEQPFVRPTRSSRIHNWFGEVFRYVAILAAAGSIVCFAWGVIKANSAFGMLSKPKSAQVRS
;
A
#
# COMPACT_ATOMS: atom_id res chain seq x y z
N MET A 1 52.82 6.18 -22.10
CA MET A 1 51.41 5.80 -21.90
C MET A 1 50.91 5.33 -23.25
N ASP A 2 50.96 4.02 -23.48
CA ASP A 2 50.60 3.45 -24.78
C ASP A 2 49.08 3.47 -24.94
N ALA A 3 48.62 4.01 -26.08
CA ALA A 3 47.22 4.03 -26.42
C ALA A 3 46.71 2.58 -26.53
N PRO A 4 45.51 2.25 -25.98
CA PRO A 4 44.97 0.91 -26.10
C PRO A 4 44.85 0.55 -27.59
N GLN A 5 45.60 -0.46 -28.03
CA GLN A 5 45.50 -1.02 -29.38
C GLN A 5 44.05 -1.44 -29.61
N GLN A 6 43.35 -0.72 -30.48
CA GLN A 6 42.02 -1.11 -30.94
C GLN A 6 42.17 -2.37 -31.77
N THR A 7 41.82 -3.51 -31.19
CA THR A 7 41.71 -4.79 -31.90
C THR A 7 40.65 -4.61 -33.00
N PRO A 8 40.97 -4.87 -34.28
CA PRO A 8 40.01 -4.70 -35.36
C PRO A 8 38.80 -5.60 -35.09
N ALA A 9 37.60 -5.02 -35.14
CA ALA A 9 36.37 -5.76 -34.94
C ALA A 9 36.29 -6.90 -35.97
N PRO A 10 35.97 -8.14 -35.54
CA PRO A 10 35.87 -9.27 -36.47
C PRO A 10 34.83 -8.95 -37.55
N ILE A 11 35.21 -9.15 -38.82
CA ILE A 11 34.31 -8.98 -39.96
C ILE A 11 33.32 -10.15 -39.92
N LEU A 12 32.20 -9.96 -39.22
CA LEU A 12 31.12 -10.93 -39.14
C LEU A 12 30.38 -11.03 -40.48
N GLY A 13 30.03 -12.24 -40.89
CA GLY A 13 29.13 -12.43 -42.03
C GLY A 13 27.75 -11.79 -41.75
N SER A 14 27.03 -11.39 -42.80
CA SER A 14 25.69 -10.76 -42.67
C SER A 14 24.72 -11.58 -41.78
N LYS A 15 24.75 -12.92 -41.91
CA LYS A 15 23.96 -13.83 -41.09
C LYS A 15 24.39 -13.81 -39.61
N GLU A 16 25.68 -13.83 -39.34
CA GLU A 16 26.22 -13.81 -37.97
C GLU A 16 25.93 -12.48 -37.28
N ALA A 17 26.01 -11.36 -38.01
CA ALA A 17 25.63 -10.05 -37.50
C ALA A 17 24.13 -9.97 -37.16
N LEU A 18 23.26 -10.58 -37.99
CA LEU A 18 21.83 -10.68 -37.70
C LEU A 18 21.57 -11.54 -36.44
N GLU A 19 22.18 -12.72 -36.34
CA GLU A 19 22.05 -13.60 -35.17
C GLU A 19 22.55 -12.90 -33.89
N MET A 20 23.65 -12.15 -33.96
CA MET A 20 24.16 -11.38 -32.84
C MET A 20 23.18 -10.28 -32.40
N ARG A 21 22.53 -9.59 -33.34
CA ARG A 21 21.50 -8.58 -33.04
C ARG A 21 20.26 -9.22 -32.41
N VAL A 22 19.80 -10.36 -32.93
CA VAL A 22 18.65 -11.09 -32.36
C VAL A 22 18.95 -11.53 -30.93
N ARG A 23 20.11 -12.16 -30.67
CA ARG A 23 20.52 -12.56 -29.31
C ARG A 23 20.73 -11.37 -28.38
N ALA A 24 21.18 -10.22 -28.88
CA ALA A 24 21.29 -9.00 -28.09
C ALA A 24 19.90 -8.46 -27.71
N ALA A 25 18.95 -8.48 -28.65
CA ALA A 25 17.57 -8.08 -28.40
C ALA A 25 16.86 -9.03 -27.41
N GLU A 26 17.02 -10.35 -27.56
CA GLU A 26 16.49 -11.35 -26.61
C GLU A 26 17.01 -11.10 -25.19
N ARG A 27 18.32 -10.90 -25.03
CA ARG A 27 18.93 -10.58 -23.72
C ARG A 27 18.39 -9.28 -23.14
N ALA A 28 18.19 -8.25 -23.96
CA ALA A 28 17.62 -6.98 -23.51
C ALA A 28 16.16 -7.17 -23.02
N HIS A 29 15.33 -7.91 -23.76
CA HIS A 29 13.95 -8.21 -23.36
C HIS A 29 13.89 -9.07 -22.08
N ASP A 30 14.78 -10.05 -21.94
CA ASP A 30 14.87 -10.88 -20.74
C ASP A 30 15.27 -10.04 -19.53
N GLN A 31 16.27 -9.15 -19.68
CA GLN A 31 16.69 -8.23 -18.63
C GLN A 31 15.56 -7.28 -18.21
N GLU A 32 14.83 -6.70 -19.17
CA GLU A 32 13.68 -5.85 -18.88
C GLU A 32 12.56 -6.60 -18.16
N THR A 33 12.28 -7.84 -18.58
CA THR A 33 11.25 -8.69 -17.95
C THR A 33 11.64 -9.05 -16.51
N VAL A 34 12.90 -9.42 -16.28
CA VAL A 34 13.43 -9.72 -14.95
C VAL A 34 13.38 -8.47 -14.06
N PHE A 35 13.84 -7.33 -14.56
CA PHE A 35 13.79 -6.07 -13.83
C PHE A 35 12.35 -5.70 -13.45
N GLY A 36 11.41 -5.76 -14.41
CA GLY A 36 10.00 -5.46 -14.17
C GLY A 36 9.39 -6.36 -13.10
N LYS A 37 9.69 -7.65 -13.12
CA LYS A 37 9.26 -8.60 -12.08
C LYS A 37 9.85 -8.24 -10.71
N SER A 38 11.16 -8.04 -10.63
CA SER A 38 11.84 -7.71 -9.37
C SER A 38 11.36 -6.39 -8.77
N ALA A 39 11.16 -5.36 -9.61
CA ALA A 39 10.63 -4.08 -9.17
C ALA A 39 9.18 -4.20 -8.65
N ASN A 40 8.33 -4.97 -9.35
CA ASN A 40 6.96 -5.23 -8.90
C ASN A 40 6.93 -5.99 -7.57
N ASP A 41 7.72 -7.05 -7.42
CA ASP A 41 7.77 -7.84 -6.18
C ASP A 41 8.24 -6.98 -4.99
N ALA A 42 9.24 -6.11 -5.21
CA ALA A 42 9.70 -5.16 -4.20
C ALA A 42 8.61 -4.14 -3.82
N ALA A 43 7.88 -3.60 -4.80
CA ALA A 43 6.79 -2.66 -4.58
C ALA A 43 5.63 -3.30 -3.79
N VAL A 44 5.22 -4.52 -4.14
CA VAL A 44 4.18 -5.27 -3.42
C VAL A 44 4.59 -5.50 -1.97
N LYS A 45 5.81 -5.99 -1.74
CA LYS A 45 6.33 -6.25 -0.39
C LYS A 45 6.36 -4.98 0.45
N SER A 46 6.90 -3.88 -0.09
CA SER A 46 6.92 -2.59 0.61
C SER A 46 5.52 -2.07 0.92
N GLY A 47 4.56 -2.25 0.01
CA GLY A 47 3.15 -1.93 0.23
C GLY A 47 2.53 -2.75 1.36
N GLU A 48 2.77 -4.06 1.42
CA GLU A 48 2.30 -4.93 2.50
C GLU A 48 2.88 -4.52 3.87
N GLU A 49 4.17 -4.19 3.92
CA GLU A 49 4.82 -3.69 5.13
C GLU A 49 4.21 -2.37 5.61
N ALA A 50 3.96 -1.43 4.68
CA ALA A 50 3.31 -0.16 4.98
C ALA A 50 1.88 -0.36 5.53
N LEU A 51 1.08 -1.25 4.92
CA LEU A 51 -0.28 -1.56 5.38
C LEU A 51 -0.28 -2.20 6.77
N ARG A 52 0.67 -3.12 7.05
CA ARG A 52 0.85 -3.69 8.40
C ARG A 52 1.20 -2.62 9.41
N ALA A 53 2.07 -1.69 9.07
CA ALA A 53 2.40 -0.56 9.94
C ALA A 53 1.16 0.31 10.23
N MET A 54 0.34 0.61 9.22
CA MET A 54 -0.91 1.37 9.42
C MET A 54 -1.90 0.66 10.34
N ILE A 55 -2.06 -0.66 10.19
CA ILE A 55 -2.89 -1.50 11.06
C ILE A 55 -2.37 -1.44 12.50
N LEU A 56 -1.06 -1.63 12.70
CA LEU A 56 -0.43 -1.61 14.02
C LEU A 56 -0.55 -0.24 14.70
N ILE A 57 -0.34 0.85 13.96
CA ILE A 57 -0.43 2.21 14.49
C ILE A 57 -1.88 2.50 14.92
N ASN A 58 -2.86 2.31 14.04
CA ASN A 58 -4.26 2.58 14.37
C ASN A 58 -4.80 1.66 15.47
N GLY A 59 -4.48 0.36 15.39
CA GLY A 59 -4.86 -0.62 16.41
C GLY A 59 -4.22 -0.31 17.77
N GLY A 60 -2.91 -0.04 17.79
CA GLY A 60 -2.18 0.33 19.00
C GLY A 60 -2.70 1.61 19.64
N SER A 61 -2.97 2.66 18.86
CA SER A 61 -3.59 3.89 19.36
C SER A 61 -5.01 3.66 19.90
N SER A 62 -5.80 2.79 19.27
CA SER A 62 -7.14 2.43 19.76
C SER A 62 -7.07 1.73 21.11
N VAL A 63 -6.19 0.72 21.25
CA VAL A 63 -5.98 -0.01 22.51
C VAL A 63 -5.47 0.92 23.62
N ALA A 64 -4.50 1.78 23.31
CA ALA A 64 -3.98 2.76 24.27
C ALA A 64 -5.07 3.73 24.75
N MET A 65 -5.91 4.22 23.83
CA MET A 65 -7.02 5.11 24.17
C MET A 65 -8.09 4.39 25.02
N LEU A 66 -8.45 3.16 24.69
CA LEU A 66 -9.37 2.35 25.49
C LEU A 66 -8.83 2.10 26.90
N ALA A 67 -7.55 1.76 27.04
CA ALA A 67 -6.91 1.57 28.34
C ALA A 67 -6.92 2.86 29.18
N PHE A 68 -6.64 4.00 28.54
CA PHE A 68 -6.69 5.31 29.17
C PHE A 68 -8.10 5.66 29.65
N ILE A 69 -9.11 5.53 28.78
CA ILE A 69 -10.53 5.76 29.11
C ILE A 69 -10.96 4.84 30.26
N GLY A 70 -10.63 3.55 30.20
CA GLY A 70 -10.96 2.59 31.25
C GLY A 70 -10.34 2.94 32.60
N THR A 71 -9.11 3.47 32.61
CA THR A 71 -8.44 3.94 33.83
C THR A 71 -9.10 5.20 34.40
N MET A 72 -9.56 6.11 33.54
CA MET A 72 -10.24 7.33 33.96
C MET A 72 -11.64 7.04 34.52
N ALA A 73 -12.37 6.14 33.87
CA ALA A 73 -13.69 5.69 34.30
C ALA A 73 -13.64 4.91 35.62
N SER A 74 -12.66 4.00 35.80
CA SER A 74 -12.56 3.19 37.03
C SER A 74 -12.15 3.97 38.27
N LYS A 75 -11.57 5.15 38.09
CA LYS A 75 -11.13 6.04 39.17
C LYS A 75 -12.10 7.23 39.40
N ASP A 76 -13.25 7.25 38.73
CA ASP A 76 -14.22 8.35 38.75
C ASP A 76 -13.58 9.74 38.52
N LEU A 77 -12.52 9.79 37.69
CA LEU A 77 -11.73 11.01 37.45
C LEU A 77 -12.42 11.98 36.50
N VAL A 78 -13.43 11.51 35.77
CA VAL A 78 -14.10 12.24 34.69
C VAL A 78 -15.60 12.02 34.76
N ALA A 79 -16.37 13.08 34.49
CA ALA A 79 -17.82 12.97 34.38
C ALA A 79 -18.22 12.18 33.13
N PRO A 80 -19.42 11.55 33.10
CA PRO A 80 -19.91 10.83 31.92
C PRO A 80 -19.90 11.68 30.63
N THR A 81 -20.17 12.98 30.74
CA THR A 81 -20.12 13.92 29.61
C THR A 81 -18.71 14.15 29.07
N GLN A 82 -17.67 14.00 29.89
CA GLN A 82 -16.27 14.11 29.47
C GLN A 82 -15.77 12.82 28.80
N LEU A 83 -16.30 11.66 29.20
CA LEU A 83 -15.99 10.38 28.55
C LEU A 83 -16.37 10.38 27.07
N ASP A 84 -17.50 11.00 26.73
CA ASP A 84 -17.95 11.09 25.33
C ASP A 84 -16.94 11.85 24.47
N ILE A 85 -16.42 12.97 24.97
CA ILE A 85 -15.39 13.78 24.30
C ILE A 85 -14.09 13.00 24.10
N ILE A 86 -13.65 12.23 25.11
CA ILE A 86 -12.41 11.44 25.07
C ILE A 86 -12.57 10.18 24.20
N SER A 87 -13.80 9.73 23.94
CA SER A 87 -14.07 8.58 23.07
C SER A 87 -14.05 8.95 21.56
N ALA A 88 -14.23 10.22 21.21
CA ALA A 88 -14.25 10.66 19.81
C ALA A 88 -12.97 10.30 18.98
N PRO A 89 -11.74 10.38 19.52
CA PRO A 89 -10.53 9.90 18.85
C PRO A 89 -10.52 8.39 18.61
N LEU A 90 -11.13 7.61 19.49
CA LEU A 90 -11.18 6.14 19.38
C LEU A 90 -11.92 5.71 18.10
N ILE A 91 -13.03 6.39 17.78
CA ILE A 91 -13.78 6.15 16.55
C ILE A 91 -12.91 6.44 15.31
N CYS A 92 -12.08 7.49 15.35
CA CYS A 92 -11.16 7.81 14.27
C CYS A 92 -10.08 6.73 14.09
N PHE A 93 -9.46 6.26 15.18
CA PHE A 93 -8.45 5.20 15.10
C PHE A 93 -9.04 3.85 14.67
N ALA A 94 -10.22 3.48 15.19
CA ALA A 94 -10.92 2.27 14.77
C ALA A 94 -11.32 2.35 13.28
N GLY A 95 -11.82 3.49 12.83
CA GLY A 95 -12.10 3.74 11.41
C GLY A 95 -10.85 3.62 10.54
N GLY A 96 -9.72 4.18 11.00
CA GLY A 96 -8.43 4.05 10.33
C GLY A 96 -7.94 2.61 10.24
N LEU A 97 -8.13 1.81 11.29
CA LEU A 97 -7.82 0.38 11.31
C LEU A 97 -8.67 -0.39 10.28
N VAL A 98 -9.98 -0.18 10.27
CA VAL A 98 -10.89 -0.83 9.30
C VAL A 98 -10.52 -0.44 7.87
N ALA A 99 -10.22 0.83 7.62
CA ALA A 99 -9.77 1.30 6.31
C ALA A 99 -8.45 0.62 5.86
N ALA A 100 -7.47 0.44 6.77
CA ALA A 100 -6.23 -0.27 6.46
C ALA A 100 -6.47 -1.77 6.17
N MET A 101 -7.42 -2.41 6.85
CA MET A 101 -7.82 -3.79 6.54
C MET A 101 -8.48 -3.91 5.17
N ILE A 102 -9.37 -2.97 4.82
CA ILE A 102 -9.98 -2.89 3.48
C ILE A 102 -8.88 -2.70 2.42
N ALA A 103 -7.89 -1.85 2.69
CA ALA A 103 -6.77 -1.65 1.79
C ALA A 103 -5.95 -2.93 1.57
N THR A 104 -5.69 -3.69 2.65
CA THR A 104 -5.00 -4.99 2.58
C THR A 104 -5.79 -6.00 1.77
N ALA A 105 -7.11 -6.10 2.00
CA ALA A 105 -7.99 -6.98 1.23
C ALA A 105 -8.02 -6.57 -0.26
N GLY A 106 -8.14 -5.28 -0.55
CA GLY A 106 -8.12 -4.75 -1.92
C GLY A 106 -6.80 -5.04 -2.64
N ALA A 107 -5.65 -4.90 -1.96
CA ALA A 107 -4.35 -5.26 -2.51
C ALA A 107 -4.25 -6.76 -2.81
N TYR A 108 -4.74 -7.62 -1.90
CA TYR A 108 -4.81 -9.06 -2.13
C TYR A 108 -5.66 -9.42 -3.37
N PHE A 109 -6.87 -8.85 -3.47
CA PHE A 109 -7.75 -9.10 -4.63
C PHE A 109 -7.17 -8.55 -5.93
N THR A 110 -6.47 -7.41 -5.88
CA THR A 110 -5.74 -6.87 -7.04
C THR A 110 -4.74 -7.90 -7.57
N ASN A 111 -3.89 -8.43 -6.68
CA ASN A 111 -2.88 -9.43 -7.04
C ASN A 111 -3.53 -10.72 -7.56
N LEU A 112 -4.60 -11.19 -6.92
CA LEU A 112 -5.36 -12.35 -7.35
C LEU A 112 -5.95 -12.19 -8.75
N MET A 113 -6.53 -11.01 -9.05
CA MET A 113 -7.16 -10.72 -10.34
C MET A 113 -6.13 -10.52 -11.45
N ILE A 114 -4.98 -9.91 -11.17
CA ILE A 114 -3.87 -9.77 -12.14
C ILE A 114 -3.28 -11.14 -12.47
N ALA A 115 -3.03 -11.98 -11.46
CA ALA A 115 -2.58 -13.35 -11.67
C ALA A 115 -3.60 -14.17 -12.48
N GLY A 116 -4.89 -14.07 -12.12
CA GLY A 116 -5.99 -14.70 -12.85
C GLY A 116 -6.11 -14.20 -14.30
N SER A 117 -5.91 -12.91 -14.55
CA SER A 117 -5.88 -12.31 -15.89
C SER A 117 -4.74 -12.88 -16.73
N SER A 118 -3.56 -13.08 -16.15
CA SER A 118 -2.39 -13.65 -16.84
C SER A 118 -2.62 -15.11 -17.24
N ASN A 119 -3.17 -15.93 -16.33
CA ASN A 119 -3.46 -17.34 -16.59
C ASN A 119 -4.52 -17.58 -17.68
N ARG A 120 -5.34 -16.55 -17.97
CA ARG A 120 -6.44 -16.62 -18.96
C ARG A 120 -6.06 -16.05 -20.32
N LYS A 121 -4.82 -15.61 -20.53
CA LYS A 121 -4.36 -15.15 -21.86
C LYS A 121 -4.14 -16.36 -22.78
N GLN A 122 -4.48 -16.21 -24.06
CA GLN A 122 -4.19 -17.22 -25.08
C GLN A 122 -2.72 -17.13 -25.46
N ARG A 123 -2.07 -18.29 -25.63
CA ARG A 123 -0.68 -18.41 -26.04
C ARG A 123 -0.66 -18.95 -27.47
N GLU A 124 -0.12 -18.17 -28.39
CA GLU A 124 -0.03 -18.52 -29.81
C GLU A 124 1.44 -18.59 -30.22
N TYR A 125 1.76 -19.38 -31.25
CA TYR A 125 3.12 -19.52 -31.78
C TYR A 125 3.47 -18.42 -32.80
N GLU A 126 2.49 -17.61 -33.19
CA GLU A 126 2.66 -16.45 -34.07
C GLU A 126 2.68 -15.16 -33.24
N GLN A 127 3.47 -14.17 -33.66
CA GLN A 127 3.49 -12.87 -32.98
C GLN A 127 2.12 -12.16 -33.15
N PRO A 128 1.56 -11.53 -32.09
CA PRO A 128 2.01 -11.52 -30.70
C PRO A 128 1.75 -12.86 -29.99
N PHE A 129 2.79 -13.43 -29.37
CA PHE A 129 2.76 -14.76 -28.73
C PHE A 129 1.76 -14.90 -27.57
N VAL A 130 1.26 -13.77 -27.04
CA VAL A 130 0.27 -13.73 -25.97
C VAL A 130 -0.86 -12.77 -26.35
N ARG A 131 -2.09 -13.27 -26.43
CA ARG A 131 -3.27 -12.47 -26.75
C ARG A 131 -4.24 -12.38 -25.57
N PRO A 132 -4.74 -11.17 -25.23
CA PRO A 132 -5.72 -11.01 -24.17
C PRO A 132 -7.07 -11.58 -24.59
N THR A 133 -7.60 -12.52 -23.82
CA THR A 133 -8.96 -13.04 -24.00
C THR A 133 -10.01 -12.11 -23.38
N ARG A 134 -11.29 -12.26 -23.76
CA ARG A 134 -12.41 -11.53 -23.11
C ARG A 134 -12.41 -11.73 -21.59
N SER A 135 -12.14 -12.96 -21.13
CA SER A 135 -12.07 -13.28 -19.70
C SER A 135 -10.89 -12.59 -19.01
N SER A 136 -9.71 -12.56 -19.64
CA SER A 136 -8.52 -11.86 -19.15
C SER A 136 -8.77 -10.36 -18.98
N ARG A 137 -9.42 -9.69 -19.95
CA ARG A 137 -9.75 -8.26 -19.87
C ARG A 137 -10.67 -7.93 -18.70
N ILE A 138 -11.68 -8.77 -18.45
CA ILE A 138 -12.62 -8.58 -17.33
C ILE A 138 -11.87 -8.68 -15.99
N HIS A 139 -11.02 -9.68 -15.81
CA HIS A 139 -10.22 -9.81 -14.58
C HIS A 139 -9.27 -8.62 -14.40
N ASN A 140 -8.66 -8.15 -15.49
CA ASN A 140 -7.79 -6.98 -15.43
C ASN A 140 -8.54 -5.73 -14.96
N TRP A 141 -9.75 -5.50 -15.48
CA TRP A 141 -10.58 -4.37 -15.07
C TRP A 141 -10.99 -4.46 -13.60
N PHE A 142 -11.42 -5.63 -13.10
CA PHE A 142 -11.72 -5.80 -11.68
C PHE A 142 -10.47 -5.59 -10.81
N GLY A 143 -9.31 -6.07 -11.24
CA GLY A 143 -8.04 -5.84 -10.55
C GLY A 143 -7.73 -4.35 -10.40
N GLU A 144 -7.93 -3.56 -11.45
CA GLU A 144 -7.76 -2.11 -11.40
C GLU A 144 -8.73 -1.43 -10.43
N VAL A 145 -9.99 -1.87 -10.39
CA VAL A 145 -10.99 -1.36 -9.43
C VAL A 145 -10.54 -1.64 -7.98
N PHE A 146 -10.14 -2.87 -7.66
CA PHE A 146 -9.64 -3.21 -6.32
C PHE A 146 -8.38 -2.42 -5.95
N ARG A 147 -7.52 -2.12 -6.92
CA ARG A 147 -6.33 -1.29 -6.71
C ARG A 147 -6.71 0.12 -6.26
N TYR A 148 -7.66 0.76 -6.95
CA TYR A 148 -8.13 2.09 -6.56
C TYR A 148 -8.81 2.09 -5.19
N VAL A 149 -9.63 1.08 -4.90
CA VAL A 149 -10.24 0.90 -3.57
C VAL A 149 -9.15 0.79 -2.50
N ALA A 150 -8.09 0.01 -2.76
CA ALA A 150 -7.01 -0.16 -1.80
C ALA A 150 -6.25 1.14 -1.53
N ILE A 151 -5.95 1.91 -2.58
CA ILE A 151 -5.26 3.21 -2.46
C ILE A 151 -6.10 4.21 -1.67
N LEU A 152 -7.39 4.34 -2.01
CA LEU A 152 -8.30 5.25 -1.32
C LEU A 152 -8.50 4.86 0.15
N ALA A 153 -8.61 3.57 0.44
CA ALA A 153 -8.74 3.08 1.81
C ALA A 153 -7.45 3.29 2.63
N ALA A 154 -6.27 3.09 2.04
CA ALA A 154 -4.99 3.37 2.70
C ALA A 154 -4.83 4.87 3.00
N ALA A 155 -5.15 5.74 2.04
CA ALA A 155 -5.16 7.19 2.26
C ALA A 155 -6.17 7.60 3.33
N GLY A 156 -7.38 7.01 3.31
CA GLY A 156 -8.39 7.20 4.34
C GLY A 156 -7.90 6.79 5.73
N SER A 157 -7.15 5.69 5.84
CA SER A 157 -6.54 5.25 7.10
C SER A 157 -5.58 6.28 7.68
N ILE A 158 -4.70 6.85 6.84
CA ILE A 158 -3.75 7.90 7.26
C ILE A 158 -4.50 9.15 7.72
N VAL A 159 -5.52 9.59 6.97
CA VAL A 159 -6.34 10.76 7.32
C VAL A 159 -7.06 10.53 8.65
N CYS A 160 -7.68 9.36 8.84
CA CYS A 160 -8.33 8.97 10.08
C CYS A 160 -7.37 8.99 11.28
N PHE A 161 -6.15 8.46 11.11
CA PHE A 161 -5.13 8.49 12.15
C PHE A 161 -4.74 9.93 12.53
N ALA A 162 -4.39 10.76 11.54
CA ALA A 162 -4.00 12.15 11.78
C ALA A 162 -5.12 12.94 12.48
N TRP A 163 -6.36 12.76 12.04
CA TRP A 163 -7.53 13.39 12.64
C TRP A 163 -7.78 12.88 14.07
N GLY A 164 -7.59 11.59 14.32
CA GLY A 164 -7.67 10.98 15.64
C GLY A 164 -6.66 11.60 16.61
N VAL A 165 -5.42 11.80 16.18
CA VAL A 165 -4.38 12.47 16.99
C VAL A 165 -4.78 13.91 17.34
N ILE A 166 -5.29 14.68 16.38
CA ILE A 166 -5.75 16.07 16.63
C ILE A 166 -6.88 16.10 17.65
N LYS A 167 -7.88 15.20 17.51
CA LYS A 167 -8.98 15.09 18.47
C LYS A 167 -8.49 14.66 19.86
N ALA A 168 -7.57 13.70 19.94
CA ALA A 168 -7.02 13.25 21.21
C ALA A 168 -6.30 14.39 21.94
N ASN A 169 -5.45 15.14 21.22
CA ASN A 169 -4.76 16.29 21.78
C ASN A 169 -5.73 17.37 22.27
N SER A 170 -6.78 17.64 21.50
CA SER A 170 -7.82 18.61 21.88
C SER A 170 -8.58 18.17 23.13
N ALA A 171 -8.96 16.88 23.22
CA ALA A 171 -9.64 16.32 24.38
C ALA A 171 -8.77 16.40 25.66
N PHE A 172 -7.49 16.06 25.56
CA PHE A 172 -6.56 16.16 26.69
C PHE A 172 -6.32 17.61 27.12
N GLY A 173 -6.26 18.56 26.17
CA GLY A 173 -6.18 19.98 26.47
C GLY A 173 -7.42 20.54 27.20
N MET A 174 -8.59 19.93 27.01
CA MET A 174 -9.79 20.30 27.79
C MET A 174 -9.74 19.76 29.22
N LEU A 175 -9.17 18.57 29.43
CA LEU A 175 -9.03 17.96 30.77
C LEU A 175 -7.98 18.65 31.63
N SER A 176 -6.97 19.28 31.04
CA SER A 176 -5.89 19.93 31.77
C SER A 176 -6.24 21.33 32.31
N LYS A 177 -7.38 21.91 31.92
CA LYS A 177 -7.79 23.24 32.40
C LYS A 177 -8.20 23.16 33.88
N PRO A 178 -7.55 23.93 34.78
CA PRO A 178 -7.80 23.85 36.21
C PRO A 178 -9.23 24.31 36.58
N LYS A 179 -9.83 23.59 37.53
CA LYS A 179 -11.21 23.73 38.05
C LYS A 179 -11.55 25.14 38.61
N SER A 180 -10.56 26.01 38.83
CA SER A 180 -10.72 27.33 39.46
C SER A 180 -11.44 28.38 38.59
N ALA A 181 -11.64 28.13 37.29
CA ALA A 181 -12.39 29.04 36.42
C ALA A 181 -13.93 28.84 36.48
N GLN A 182 -14.42 27.76 37.10
CA GLN A 182 -15.83 27.35 37.01
C GLN A 182 -16.70 27.75 38.22
N VAL A 183 -16.14 28.44 39.22
CA VAL A 183 -16.83 28.82 40.47
C VAL A 183 -17.22 30.31 40.52
N ARG A 184 -17.04 31.08 39.41
CA ARG A 184 -17.35 32.53 39.38
C ARG A 184 -18.38 32.97 38.32
N SER A 185 -19.22 32.06 37.82
CA SER A 185 -20.37 32.41 36.97
C SER A 185 -21.67 31.94 37.59
#